data_AF-A0A6I5NP63-F1
#
_entry.id   AF-A0A6I5NP63-F1
#
_cell.length_a   1.000
_cell.length_b   1.000
_cell.length_c   1.000
_cell.angle_alpha   90.00
_cell.angle_beta   90.00
_cell.angle_gamma   90.00
#
_symmetry.space_group_name_H-M   'P 1'
#
loop_
_entity.id
_entity.type
_entity.pdbx_description
1 polymer ?
#
loop_
_entity_poly.entity_id
_entity_poly.type
_entity_poly.pdbx_seq_one_letter_code
_entity_poly.pdbx_strand_id
1 'polypeptide(L)'
;GTELLKQMQENPPESLKTGPTTPIATKDMAFLEKVKLKGNLGDLYDARDVTEVVYRTMRDLMSTDSADRVASELHEDTLPEASEKALHEDLAKLWQDTNPLVRFLSNIRPPLKFDDDTFFYRIKQEGSIPESTGPKTVVKAVFSATKEELSAERVKEIAGVLPGEVRELWESA
;
A
#
# COMPACT_ATOMS: atom_id res chain seq x y z
N GLY A 1 -51.25 -5.66 15.44
CA GLY A 1 -50.40 -5.22 14.32
C GLY A 1 -50.10 -3.74 14.40
N THR A 2 -51.14 -2.91 14.36
CA THR A 2 -51.07 -1.44 14.36
C THR A 2 -50.57 -0.81 15.66
N GLU A 3 -50.95 -1.35 16.82
CA GLU A 3 -50.49 -0.85 18.14
C GLU A 3 -48.96 -0.97 18.31
N LEU A 4 -48.40 -2.11 17.85
CA LEU A 4 -46.97 -2.40 17.92
C LEU A 4 -46.14 -1.45 17.04
N LEU A 5 -46.67 -1.11 15.86
CA LEU A 5 -46.02 -0.17 14.93
C LEU A 5 -46.00 1.26 15.48
N LYS A 6 -47.06 1.68 16.18
CA LYS A 6 -47.13 3.00 16.80
C LYS A 6 -46.11 3.14 17.94
N GLN A 7 -45.97 2.10 18.76
CA GLN A 7 -44.97 2.05 19.84
C GLN A 7 -43.52 2.10 19.32
N MET A 8 -43.24 1.49 18.17
CA MET A 8 -41.92 1.51 17.53
C MET A 8 -41.57 2.87 16.90
N GLN A 9 -42.56 3.66 16.49
CA GLN A 9 -42.35 5.02 15.97
C GLN A 9 -42.10 6.04 17.09
N GLU A 10 -42.81 5.90 18.21
CA GLU A 10 -42.69 6.81 19.36
C GLU A 10 -41.44 6.53 20.21
N ASN A 11 -40.95 5.29 20.25
CA ASN A 11 -39.73 4.89 20.95
C ASN A 11 -38.92 3.88 20.13
N PRO A 12 -38.11 4.33 19.15
CA PRO A 12 -37.31 3.42 18.35
C PRO A 12 -36.26 2.71 19.21
N PRO A 13 -36.14 1.37 19.15
CA PRO A 13 -35.08 0.64 19.85
C PRO A 13 -33.70 1.15 19.42
N GLU A 14 -32.74 1.23 20.34
CA GLU A 14 -31.39 1.77 20.08
C GLU A 14 -30.69 1.10 18.88
N SER A 15 -31.01 -0.16 18.60
CA SER A 15 -30.51 -0.92 17.44
C SER A 15 -30.95 -0.37 16.08
N LEU A 16 -31.92 0.55 16.02
CA LEU A 16 -32.29 1.27 14.79
C LEU A 16 -31.58 2.63 14.65
N LYS A 17 -30.93 3.14 15.70
CA LYS A 17 -30.12 4.38 15.62
C LYS A 17 -28.71 4.12 15.09
N THR A 18 -28.27 2.87 15.16
CA THR A 18 -27.02 2.39 14.57
C THR A 18 -27.38 1.44 13.45
N GLY A 19 -27.40 1.96 12.21
CA GLY A 19 -27.51 1.13 11.01
C GLY A 19 -26.40 0.07 10.95
N PRO A 20 -26.53 -0.95 10.08
CA PRO A 20 -25.54 -2.01 9.98
C PRO A 20 -24.33 -1.47 9.23
N THR A 21 -23.35 -0.93 9.95
CA THR A 21 -21.99 -0.89 9.47
C THR A 21 -21.11 -1.05 10.68
N THR A 22 -20.72 -2.28 10.99
CA THR A 22 -19.44 -2.49 11.66
C THR A 22 -18.40 -1.77 10.80
N PRO A 23 -17.78 -0.64 11.23
CA PRO A 23 -16.66 -0.07 10.51
C PRO A 23 -15.44 -0.90 10.91
N ILE A 24 -15.39 -2.13 10.45
CA ILE A 24 -14.17 -2.91 10.43
C ILE A 24 -13.55 -2.55 9.07
N ALA A 25 -12.34 -1.96 9.08
CA ALA A 25 -11.53 -1.53 7.92
C ALA A 25 -11.64 -0.06 7.45
N THR A 26 -11.62 0.93 8.36
CA THR A 26 -11.44 2.35 7.98
C THR A 26 -10.00 2.83 8.04
N LYS A 27 -9.04 2.00 8.43
CA LYS A 27 -7.68 2.46 8.73
C LYS A 27 -6.71 2.30 7.57
N ASP A 28 -6.70 1.16 6.86
CA ASP A 28 -5.90 0.92 5.63
C ASP A 28 -6.24 1.89 4.49
N MET A 29 -7.41 2.52 4.62
CA MET A 29 -7.83 3.65 3.82
C MET A 29 -6.81 4.79 3.89
N ALA A 30 -6.13 5.11 5.00
CA ALA A 30 -5.28 6.30 5.04
C ALA A 30 -4.11 6.26 4.03
N PHE A 31 -3.40 5.12 3.92
CA PHE A 31 -2.34 4.96 2.92
C PHE A 31 -2.92 4.85 1.51
N LEU A 32 -3.88 3.96 1.30
CA LEU A 32 -4.45 3.72 -0.04
C LEU A 32 -5.29 4.90 -0.55
N GLU A 33 -5.87 5.71 0.33
CA GLU A 33 -6.52 6.98 -0.01
C GLU A 33 -5.49 8.02 -0.42
N LYS A 34 -4.34 8.13 0.27
CA LYS A 34 -3.24 8.99 -0.20
C LYS A 34 -2.81 8.58 -1.61
N VAL A 35 -2.61 7.28 -1.85
CA VAL A 35 -2.26 6.75 -3.17
C VAL A 35 -3.36 7.02 -4.20
N LYS A 36 -4.62 6.75 -3.88
CA LYS A 36 -5.78 7.00 -4.74
C LYS A 36 -5.88 8.48 -5.12
N LEU A 37 -5.76 9.38 -4.14
CA LEU A 37 -5.88 10.82 -4.35
C LEU A 37 -4.68 11.37 -5.15
N LYS A 38 -3.44 11.08 -4.73
CA LYS A 38 -2.23 11.55 -5.40
C LYS A 38 -2.06 10.91 -6.79
N GLY A 39 -2.55 9.69 -6.96
CA GLY A 39 -2.47 8.90 -8.19
C GLY A 39 -3.66 9.08 -9.13
N ASN A 40 -4.71 9.82 -8.76
CA ASN A 40 -5.93 9.96 -9.55
C ASN A 40 -6.52 8.61 -9.98
N LEU A 41 -6.73 7.72 -9.00
CA LEU A 41 -7.28 6.38 -9.19
C LEU A 41 -8.77 6.33 -8.86
N GLY A 42 -9.50 5.40 -9.48
CA GLY A 42 -10.96 5.33 -9.39
C GLY A 42 -11.43 4.91 -8.00
N ASP A 43 -10.77 3.92 -7.40
CA ASP A 43 -11.11 3.41 -6.08
C ASP A 43 -9.89 2.89 -5.30
N LEU A 44 -10.14 2.30 -4.12
CA LEU A 44 -9.09 1.75 -3.25
C LEU A 44 -8.55 0.39 -3.73
N TYR A 45 -9.31 -0.34 -4.56
CA TYR A 45 -8.85 -1.59 -5.15
C TYR A 45 -7.79 -1.30 -6.22
N ASP A 46 -8.04 -0.31 -7.09
CA ASP A 46 -7.03 0.18 -8.05
C ASP A 46 -5.75 0.64 -7.33
N ALA A 47 -5.90 1.38 -6.23
CA ALA A 47 -4.77 1.86 -5.42
C ALA A 47 -3.98 0.72 -4.78
N ARG A 48 -4.67 -0.33 -4.35
CA ARG A 48 -4.04 -1.53 -3.79
C ARG A 48 -3.27 -2.30 -4.85
N ASP A 49 -3.92 -2.64 -5.96
CA ASP A 49 -3.35 -3.46 -7.04
C ASP A 49 -2.09 -2.81 -7.60
N VAL A 50 -2.13 -1.50 -7.86
CA VAL A 50 -0.94 -0.79 -8.36
C VAL A 50 0.16 -0.68 -7.30
N THR A 51 -0.18 -0.54 -6.02
CA THR A 51 0.81 -0.55 -4.92
C THR A 51 1.53 -1.89 -4.85
N GLU A 52 0.79 -3.01 -4.93
CA GLU A 52 1.37 -4.35 -4.92
C GLU A 52 2.36 -4.53 -6.09
N VAL A 53 2.00 -4.06 -7.29
CA VAL A 53 2.85 -4.11 -8.49
C VAL A 53 4.09 -3.23 -8.34
N VAL A 54 3.94 -2.00 -7.85
CA VAL A 54 5.08 -1.08 -7.59
C VAL A 54 6.03 -1.69 -6.57
N TYR A 55 5.52 -2.18 -5.44
CA TYR A 55 6.33 -2.79 -4.40
C TYR A 55 7.06 -4.04 -4.90
N ARG A 56 6.39 -4.91 -5.66
CA ARG A 56 7.05 -6.07 -6.27
C ARG A 56 8.17 -5.65 -7.22
N THR A 57 7.92 -4.62 -8.05
CA THR A 57 8.91 -4.10 -9.00
C THR A 57 10.10 -3.47 -8.27
N MET A 58 9.88 -2.79 -7.13
CA MET A 58 10.95 -2.31 -6.26
C MET A 58 11.74 -3.47 -5.64
N ARG A 59 11.06 -4.47 -5.07
CA ARG A 59 11.71 -5.64 -4.45
C ARG A 59 12.58 -6.40 -5.44
N ASP A 60 12.15 -6.51 -6.69
CA ASP A 60 12.93 -7.13 -7.75
C ASP A 60 14.31 -6.45 -7.98
N LEU A 61 14.45 -5.16 -7.64
CA LEU A 61 15.71 -4.41 -7.73
C LEU A 61 16.55 -4.49 -6.44
N MET A 62 16.01 -5.10 -5.38
CA MET A 62 16.61 -5.14 -4.04
C MET A 62 17.24 -6.51 -3.75
N SER A 63 18.23 -6.53 -2.86
CA SER A 63 18.63 -7.79 -2.24
C SER A 63 17.56 -8.24 -1.25
N THR A 64 17.50 -9.54 -0.96
CA THR A 64 16.60 -10.08 0.08
C THR A 64 16.75 -9.32 1.40
N ASP A 65 17.99 -9.15 1.87
CA ASP A 65 18.25 -8.45 3.13
C ASP A 65 17.74 -7.00 3.13
N SER A 66 17.85 -6.31 2.00
CA SER A 66 17.37 -4.94 1.85
C SER A 66 15.84 -4.89 1.85
N ALA A 67 15.20 -5.80 1.12
CA ALA A 67 13.74 -5.91 1.11
C ALA A 67 13.16 -6.30 2.48
N ASP A 68 13.83 -7.19 3.23
CA ASP A 68 13.43 -7.58 4.59
C ASP A 68 13.60 -6.43 5.59
N ARG A 69 14.66 -5.63 5.45
CA ARG A 69 14.86 -4.42 6.23
C ARG A 69 13.75 -3.38 6.00
N VAL A 70 13.35 -3.14 4.74
CA VAL A 70 12.17 -2.29 4.45
C VAL A 70 10.93 -2.89 5.09
N ALA A 71 10.71 -4.20 4.92
CA ALA A 71 9.56 -4.90 5.49
C ALA A 71 9.47 -4.71 7.01
N SER A 72 10.61 -4.68 7.71
CA SER A 72 10.65 -4.54 9.17
C SER A 72 10.14 -3.18 9.67
N GLU A 73 10.39 -2.09 8.93
CA GLU A 73 9.86 -0.76 9.28
C GLU A 73 8.39 -0.63 8.92
N LEU A 74 7.97 -1.25 7.81
CA LEU A 74 6.56 -1.29 7.44
C LEU A 74 5.74 -2.15 8.42
N HIS A 75 6.36 -3.15 9.06
CA HIS A 75 5.74 -4.06 10.04
C HIS A 75 5.63 -3.50 11.46
N GLU A 76 6.23 -2.35 11.78
CA GLU A 76 6.66 -2.11 13.15
C GLU A 76 5.49 -1.92 14.13
N ASP A 77 5.54 -2.71 15.22
CA ASP A 77 4.66 -2.70 16.38
C ASP A 77 4.90 -1.50 17.33
N THR A 78 5.62 -0.47 16.88
CA THR A 78 6.04 0.70 17.70
C THR A 78 4.93 1.71 17.92
N LEU A 79 3.75 1.49 17.33
CA LEU A 79 2.64 2.42 17.41
C LEU A 79 1.81 2.17 18.68
N PRO A 80 1.54 3.22 19.48
CA PRO A 80 0.92 3.10 20.79
C PRO A 80 -0.54 2.63 20.74
N GLU A 81 -1.21 2.69 19.58
CA GLU A 81 -2.61 2.35 19.43
C GLU A 81 -2.85 1.12 18.53
N ALA A 82 -3.74 0.23 18.97
CA ALA A 82 -4.15 -0.99 18.24
C ALA A 82 -4.66 -0.71 16.81
N SER A 83 -5.18 0.49 16.60
CA SER A 83 -5.66 0.95 15.31
C SER A 83 -4.46 1.23 14.37
N GLU A 84 -3.39 1.87 14.84
CA GLU A 84 -2.16 2.14 14.06
C GLU A 84 -1.38 0.87 13.76
N LYS A 85 -1.48 -0.13 14.65
CA LYS A 85 -0.92 -1.46 14.45
C LYS A 85 -1.56 -2.24 13.28
N ALA A 86 -2.89 -2.21 13.16
CA ALA A 86 -3.59 -2.90 12.04
C ALA A 86 -3.20 -2.31 10.67
N LEU A 87 -3.04 -0.99 10.62
CA LEU A 87 -2.56 -0.23 9.47
C LEU A 87 -1.21 -0.71 8.93
N HIS A 88 -0.24 -0.83 9.84
CA HIS A 88 1.11 -1.24 9.49
C HIS A 88 1.17 -2.72 9.12
N GLU A 89 0.34 -3.56 9.77
CA GLU A 89 0.21 -4.97 9.40
C GLU A 89 -0.24 -5.14 7.93
N ASP A 90 -1.16 -4.30 7.46
CA ASP A 90 -1.68 -4.37 6.09
C ASP A 90 -0.73 -3.76 5.05
N LEU A 91 -0.03 -2.67 5.38
CA LEU A 91 1.05 -2.14 4.52
C LEU A 91 2.18 -3.15 4.36
N ALA A 92 2.53 -3.84 5.43
CA ALA A 92 3.52 -4.89 5.40
C ALA A 92 3.06 -6.10 4.58
N LYS A 93 1.75 -6.43 4.57
CA LYS A 93 1.19 -7.45 3.65
C LYS A 93 1.34 -7.03 2.18
N LEU A 94 1.06 -5.76 1.84
CA LEU A 94 1.28 -5.24 0.48
C LEU A 94 2.76 -5.34 0.07
N TRP A 95 3.68 -5.09 0.99
CA TRP A 95 5.12 -5.24 0.74
C TRP A 95 5.57 -6.69 0.69
N GLN A 96 4.95 -7.62 1.42
CA GLN A 96 5.43 -8.99 1.51
C GLN A 96 5.01 -9.89 0.37
N ASP A 97 4.09 -9.49 -0.51
CA ASP A 97 3.41 -10.35 -1.50
C ASP A 97 4.37 -11.09 -2.47
N THR A 98 4.98 -12.14 -1.93
CA THR A 98 5.96 -13.05 -2.51
C THR A 98 6.08 -14.22 -1.52
N ASN A 99 5.12 -15.13 -1.63
CA ASN A 99 5.13 -16.53 -1.19
C ASN A 99 6.00 -16.88 0.05
N PRO A 100 5.40 -17.18 1.22
CA PRO A 100 6.11 -17.45 2.48
C PRO A 100 7.08 -18.64 2.40
N LEU A 101 6.97 -19.49 1.39
CA LEU A 101 7.88 -20.61 1.14
C LEU A 101 9.24 -20.17 0.59
N VAL A 102 9.35 -18.96 0.04
CA VAL A 102 10.61 -18.42 -0.50
C VAL A 102 11.49 -17.85 0.61
N ARG A 103 10.91 -17.35 1.72
CA ARG A 103 11.67 -16.88 2.89
C ARG A 103 12.61 -17.94 3.48
N PHE A 104 12.21 -19.21 3.44
CA PHE A 104 13.03 -20.33 3.94
C PHE A 104 14.08 -20.82 2.92
N LEU A 105 13.96 -20.42 1.63
CA LEU A 105 14.89 -20.75 0.54
C LEU A 105 15.75 -19.55 0.10
N SER A 106 15.54 -18.37 0.67
CA SER A 106 16.15 -17.14 0.22
C SER A 106 17.53 -16.96 0.83
N ASN A 107 18.55 -17.42 0.11
CA ASN A 107 19.89 -16.86 0.25
C ASN A 107 20.53 -16.47 -1.08
N ILE A 108 19.87 -16.67 -2.24
CA ILE A 108 20.58 -16.58 -3.52
C ILE A 108 19.69 -16.17 -4.72
N ARG A 109 18.70 -15.27 -4.55
CA ARG A 109 18.19 -14.57 -5.75
C ARG A 109 18.90 -13.23 -5.86
N PRO A 110 19.82 -13.04 -6.83
CA PRO A 110 20.44 -11.74 -7.03
C PRO A 110 19.36 -10.73 -7.44
N PRO A 111 19.52 -9.44 -7.07
CA PRO A 111 18.68 -8.37 -7.58
C PRO A 111 18.62 -8.41 -9.10
N LEU A 112 17.44 -8.21 -9.67
CA LEU A 112 17.30 -7.99 -11.10
C LEU A 112 17.92 -6.64 -11.45
N LYS A 113 18.49 -6.56 -12.65
CA LYS A 113 19.01 -5.30 -13.22
C LYS A 113 18.16 -4.95 -14.42
N PHE A 114 17.35 -3.91 -14.30
CA PHE A 114 16.57 -3.36 -15.39
C PHE A 114 16.45 -1.84 -15.25
N ASP A 115 16.15 -1.18 -16.36
CA ASP A 115 16.11 0.27 -16.50
C ASP A 115 14.74 0.89 -16.18
N ASP A 116 14.67 2.21 -16.26
CA ASP A 116 13.47 3.01 -16.02
C ASP A 116 12.31 2.57 -16.93
N ASP A 117 12.60 2.33 -18.21
CA ASP A 117 11.61 1.90 -19.19
C ASP A 117 10.99 0.55 -18.81
N THR A 118 11.81 -0.42 -18.41
CA THR A 118 11.32 -1.72 -17.94
C THR A 118 10.51 -1.58 -16.65
N PHE A 119 10.92 -0.71 -15.73
CA PHE A 119 10.19 -0.45 -14.49
C PHE A 119 8.77 0.07 -14.78
N PHE A 120 8.67 1.16 -15.56
CA PHE A 120 7.37 1.75 -15.91
C PHE A 120 6.54 0.85 -16.83
N TYR A 121 7.18 0.07 -17.70
CA TYR A 121 6.49 -0.89 -18.55
C TYR A 121 5.77 -1.95 -17.73
N ARG A 122 6.44 -2.57 -16.75
CA ARG A 122 5.81 -3.56 -15.85
C ARG A 122 4.61 -2.98 -15.12
N ILE A 123 4.76 -1.77 -14.59
CA ILE A 123 3.69 -1.10 -13.85
C ILE A 123 2.50 -0.76 -14.76
N LYS A 124 2.76 -0.34 -16.00
CA LYS A 124 1.71 -0.12 -16.99
C LYS A 124 0.98 -1.43 -17.37
N GLN A 125 1.71 -2.54 -17.51
CA GLN A 125 1.12 -3.81 -17.92
C GLN A 125 0.34 -4.51 -16.80
N GLU A 126 0.80 -4.37 -15.55
CA GLU A 126 0.31 -5.19 -14.44
C GLU A 126 -0.53 -4.40 -13.42
N GLY A 127 -0.38 -3.08 -13.35
CA GLY A 127 -0.96 -2.23 -12.30
C GLY A 127 -2.38 -1.72 -12.56
N SER A 128 -3.08 -2.24 -13.58
CA SER A 128 -4.47 -1.84 -13.92
C SER A 128 -4.71 -0.32 -13.97
N ILE A 129 -3.71 0.44 -14.45
CA ILE A 129 -3.73 1.90 -14.36
C ILE A 129 -4.75 2.49 -15.35
N PRO A 130 -5.63 3.43 -14.94
CA PRO A 130 -6.53 4.11 -15.85
C PRO A 130 -5.78 4.83 -16.98
N GLU A 131 -6.26 4.76 -18.22
CA GLU A 131 -5.65 5.44 -19.39
C GLU A 131 -5.50 6.96 -19.20
N SER A 132 -6.35 7.56 -18.37
CA SER A 132 -6.27 8.99 -18.00
C SER A 132 -5.10 9.34 -17.07
N THR A 133 -4.44 8.34 -16.51
CA THR A 133 -3.38 8.48 -15.51
C THR A 133 -2.10 7.79 -16.01
N GLY A 134 -0.98 8.52 -16.05
CA GLY A 134 0.29 7.93 -16.49
C GLY A 134 0.96 7.07 -15.40
N PRO A 135 1.77 6.06 -15.77
CA PRO A 135 2.49 5.21 -14.81
C PRO A 135 3.39 6.01 -13.86
N LYS A 136 4.01 7.09 -14.33
CA LYS A 136 4.84 7.98 -13.50
C LYS A 136 4.02 8.67 -12.39
N THR A 137 2.78 9.08 -12.68
CA THR A 137 1.91 9.72 -11.68
C THR A 137 1.59 8.76 -10.55
N VAL A 138 1.22 7.51 -10.89
CA VAL A 138 0.87 6.50 -9.88
C VAL A 138 2.09 6.06 -9.08
N VAL A 139 3.23 5.84 -9.75
CA VAL A 139 4.49 5.52 -9.06
C VAL A 139 4.87 6.63 -8.07
N LYS A 140 4.78 7.89 -8.49
CA LYS A 140 5.06 9.02 -7.61
C LYS A 140 4.11 9.06 -6.41
N ALA A 141 2.82 8.74 -6.62
CA ALA A 141 1.83 8.67 -5.55
C ALA A 141 2.18 7.59 -4.51
N VAL A 142 2.53 6.39 -4.98
CA VAL A 142 2.97 5.29 -4.12
C VAL A 142 4.24 5.69 -3.37
N PHE A 143 5.27 6.18 -4.07
CA PHE A 143 6.53 6.61 -3.46
C PHE A 143 6.33 7.67 -2.38
N SER A 144 5.50 8.67 -2.66
CA SER A 144 5.19 9.75 -1.71
C SER A 144 4.54 9.20 -0.45
N ALA A 145 3.56 8.31 -0.59
CA ALA A 145 2.90 7.67 0.54
C ALA A 145 3.85 6.75 1.32
N THR A 146 4.67 5.94 0.64
CA THR A 146 5.62 5.02 1.28
C THR A 146 6.70 5.75 2.08
N LYS A 147 7.21 6.88 1.59
CA LYS A 147 8.25 7.65 2.29
C LYS A 147 7.77 8.23 3.61
N GLU A 148 6.46 8.48 3.77
CA GLU A 148 5.88 8.95 5.04
C GLU A 148 5.92 7.84 6.11
N GLU A 149 6.00 6.57 5.71
CA GLU A 149 5.97 5.39 6.58
C GLU A 149 7.36 4.79 6.84
N LEU A 150 8.42 5.43 6.35
CA LEU A 150 9.79 4.91 6.40
C LEU A 150 10.76 5.88 7.08
N SER A 151 11.76 5.32 7.76
CA SER A 151 12.87 6.11 8.30
C SER A 151 13.70 6.76 7.19
N ALA A 152 14.39 7.85 7.52
CA ALA A 152 15.30 8.52 6.59
C ALA A 152 16.45 7.60 6.11
N GLU A 153 16.85 6.61 6.92
CA GLU A 153 17.82 5.59 6.54
C GLU A 153 17.25 4.70 5.44
N ARG A 154 16.03 4.19 5.63
CA ARG A 154 15.38 3.29 4.68
C ARG A 154 15.01 3.98 3.37
N VAL A 155 14.61 5.25 3.44
CA VAL A 155 14.38 6.09 2.24
C VAL A 155 15.64 6.24 1.40
N LYS A 156 16.82 6.40 2.03
CA LYS A 156 18.11 6.49 1.32
C LYS A 156 18.55 5.12 0.77
N GLU A 157 18.32 4.06 1.52
CA GLU A 157 18.62 2.69 1.09
C GLU A 157 17.87 2.35 -0.21
N ILE A 158 16.55 2.62 -0.25
CA ILE A 158 15.72 2.41 -1.45
C ILE A 158 16.23 3.26 -2.62
N ALA A 159 16.54 4.54 -2.39
CA ALA A 159 17.07 5.41 -3.45
C ALA A 159 18.36 4.85 -4.09
N GLY A 160 19.19 4.15 -3.31
CA GLY A 160 20.45 3.55 -3.77
C GLY A 160 20.29 2.41 -4.77
N VAL A 161 19.11 1.79 -4.87
CA VAL A 161 18.87 0.65 -5.77
C VAL A 161 17.99 0.98 -6.99
N LEU A 162 17.29 2.12 -6.97
CA LEU A 162 16.39 2.52 -8.06
C LEU A 162 17.18 3.05 -9.27
N PRO A 163 16.75 2.74 -10.51
CA PRO A 163 17.38 3.25 -11.73
C PRO A 163 17.06 4.73 -11.99
N GLY A 164 17.86 5.35 -12.86
CA GLY A 164 17.82 6.75 -13.31
C GLY A 164 16.59 7.57 -12.92
N GLU A 165 15.62 7.66 -13.83
CA GLU A 165 14.41 8.46 -13.66
C GLU A 165 13.53 7.95 -12.50
N VAL A 166 13.48 6.64 -12.25
CA VAL A 166 12.70 6.09 -11.14
C VAL A 166 13.22 6.61 -9.79
N ARG A 167 14.54 6.71 -9.64
CA ARG A 167 15.19 7.29 -8.45
C ARG A 167 14.90 8.79 -8.34
N GLU A 168 14.97 9.55 -9.42
CA GLU A 168 14.63 10.97 -9.42
C GLU A 168 13.15 11.18 -9.00
N LEU A 169 12.28 10.28 -9.45
CA LEU A 169 10.87 10.27 -9.06
C LEU A 169 10.71 9.96 -7.57
N TRP A 170 11.47 9.00 -7.02
CA TRP A 170 11.50 8.67 -5.58
C TRP A 170 11.99 9.84 -4.74
N GLU A 171 13.06 10.50 -5.15
CA GLU A 171 13.63 11.64 -4.43
C GLU A 171 12.68 12.85 -4.41
N SER A 172 11.98 13.10 -5.53
CA SER A 172 11.05 14.24 -5.69
C SER A 172 9.59 13.97 -5.30
N ALA A 173 9.28 12.76 -4.83
CA ALA A 173 7.97 12.35 -4.31
C ALA A 173 7.71 12.78 -2.88
#